data_AF-A0A9E2QGK6-F1
#
_entry.id   AF-A0A9E2QGK6-F1
#
_cell.length_a   1.000
_cell.length_b   1.000
_cell.length_c   1.000
_cell.angle_alpha   90.00
_cell.angle_beta   90.00
_cell.angle_gamma   90.00
#
_symmetry.space_group_name_H-M   'P 1'
#
loop_
_entity.id
_entity.type
_entity.pdbx_description
1 polymer ?
#
loop_
_entity_poly.entity_id
_entity_poly.type
_entity_poly.pdbx_seq_one_letter_code
_entity_poly.pdbx_strand_id
1 'polypeptide(L)'
;LIKEYPGGYDDWLSQSKPVIPREKPKVKAGKDISRPDKPVVKKKLSFKERHELESLPNKLEKLESEQKEIYRLLADGTFYQKDPKKIAQAKARLKSLDVELQAAFARWEYLEEEDKNGK
;
A
#
# COMPACT_ATOMS: atom_id res chain seq x y z
N LEU A 1 11.22 10.38 19.28
CA LEU A 1 9.83 10.42 18.76
C LEU A 1 9.77 9.66 17.44
N ILE A 2 9.51 8.36 17.51
CA ILE A 2 9.15 7.58 16.32
C ILE A 2 7.63 7.67 16.28
N LYS A 3 7.09 8.44 15.34
CA LYS A 3 5.65 8.48 15.11
C LYS A 3 5.28 7.13 14.50
N GLU A 4 4.69 6.29 15.32
CA GLU A 4 3.89 5.15 14.90
C GLU A 4 3.05 5.57 13.69
N TYR A 5 3.06 4.76 12.63
CA TYR A 5 2.36 5.02 11.39
C TYR A 5 1.10 4.11 11.34
N PRO A 6 0.02 4.41 12.07
CA PRO A 6 -1.24 3.70 11.93
C PRO A 6 -2.01 4.31 10.76
N GLY A 7 -1.51 4.08 9.55
CA GLY A 7 -2.14 4.50 8.30
C GLY A 7 -2.29 3.28 7.42
N GLY A 8 -3.16 2.36 7.84
CA GLY A 8 -3.38 1.08 7.19
C GLY A 8 -3.81 1.27 5.73
N TYR A 9 -3.30 0.38 4.89
CA TYR A 9 -3.71 0.14 3.51
C TYR A 9 -5.25 -0.05 3.32
N ASP A 10 -6.01 -0.11 4.41
CA ASP A 10 -7.47 -0.08 4.45
C ASP A 10 -8.10 1.23 3.92
N ASP A 11 -7.37 2.36 3.98
CA ASP A 11 -7.94 3.66 3.58
C ASP A 11 -8.12 3.82 2.06
N TRP A 12 -7.27 3.17 1.25
CA TRP A 12 -7.38 3.25 -0.22
C TRP A 12 -8.56 2.43 -0.77
N LEU A 13 -8.89 1.30 -0.14
CA LEU A 13 -10.03 0.45 -0.50
C LEU A 13 -11.39 1.07 -0.12
N SER A 14 -11.41 2.07 0.76
CA SER A 14 -12.62 2.79 1.13
C SER A 14 -13.06 3.80 0.05
N GLN A 15 -12.12 4.32 -0.75
CA GLN A 15 -12.39 5.33 -1.78
C GLN A 15 -12.88 4.76 -3.12
N SER A 16 -12.73 3.45 -3.35
CA SER A 16 -13.14 2.79 -4.61
C SER A 16 -14.35 1.86 -4.47
N LYS A 17 -15.28 2.17 -3.56
CA LYS A 17 -16.61 1.52 -3.54
C LYS A 17 -17.60 2.44 -4.24
N PRO A 18 -18.13 2.10 -5.43
CA PRO A 18 -19.35 2.76 -5.90
C PRO A 18 -20.45 2.45 -4.88
N VAL A 19 -20.96 3.51 -4.24
CA VAL A 19 -22.11 3.44 -3.35
C VAL A 19 -23.32 3.08 -4.20
N ILE A 20 -23.61 1.79 -4.33
CA ILE A 20 -24.89 1.31 -4.83
C ILE A 20 -25.83 1.24 -3.62
N PRO A 21 -26.86 2.10 -3.49
CA PRO A 21 -27.81 1.98 -2.40
C PRO A 21 -28.69 0.75 -2.67
N ARG A 22 -28.45 -0.36 -1.96
CA ARG A 22 -29.39 -1.49 -1.96
C ARG A 22 -30.21 -1.42 -0.68
N GLU A 23 -31.51 -1.29 -0.89
CA GLU A 23 -32.57 -1.05 0.08
C GLU A 23 -32.61 -2.08 1.23
N LYS A 24 -33.11 -1.62 2.38
CA LYS A 24 -33.38 -2.40 3.59
C LYS A 24 -34.42 -3.50 3.31
N PRO A 25 -34.45 -4.56 4.14
CA PRO A 25 -35.58 -4.61 5.07
C PRO A 25 -35.24 -5.07 6.50
N LYS A 26 -36.04 -4.58 7.46
CA LYS A 26 -36.20 -5.07 8.85
C LYS A 26 -36.38 -6.60 8.88
N VAL A 27 -35.76 -7.32 9.83
CA VAL A 27 -36.48 -8.06 10.89
C VAL A 27 -35.57 -8.67 11.98
N LYS A 28 -36.02 -8.44 13.23
CA LYS A 28 -35.97 -9.24 14.48
C LYS A 28 -34.63 -9.59 15.14
N ALA A 29 -34.47 -9.02 16.33
CA ALA A 29 -33.65 -9.52 17.42
C ALA A 29 -34.09 -10.94 17.83
N GLY A 30 -33.10 -11.80 18.05
CA GLY A 30 -33.34 -13.13 18.59
C GLY A 30 -32.13 -14.06 18.50
N LYS A 31 -31.53 -14.27 19.67
CA LYS A 31 -30.83 -15.49 20.12
C LYS A 31 -29.32 -15.61 19.85
N ASP A 32 -28.61 -15.53 20.98
CA ASP A 32 -27.31 -16.12 21.27
C ASP A 32 -27.20 -17.54 20.70
N ILE A 33 -26.16 -17.77 19.91
CA ILE A 33 -25.61 -19.09 19.64
C ILE A 33 -24.11 -18.87 19.53
N SER A 34 -23.36 -19.39 20.50
CA SER A 34 -21.91 -19.57 20.43
C SER A 34 -21.54 -20.07 19.02
N ARG A 35 -20.79 -19.26 18.28
CA ARG A 35 -20.23 -19.70 17.00
C ARG A 35 -19.15 -20.73 17.30
N PRO A 36 -19.18 -21.92 16.69
CA PRO A 36 -18.03 -22.79 16.71
C PRO A 36 -16.88 -22.03 16.05
N ASP A 37 -15.70 -22.13 16.65
CA ASP A 37 -14.44 -21.66 16.10
C ASP A 37 -14.33 -22.20 14.68
N LYS A 38 -14.66 -21.36 13.69
CA LYS A 38 -14.57 -21.77 12.29
C LYS A 38 -13.09 -22.03 12.05
N PRO A 39 -12.71 -23.18 11.46
CA PRO A 39 -11.32 -23.38 11.05
C PRO A 39 -10.94 -22.16 10.22
N VAL A 40 -9.78 -21.58 10.52
CA VAL A 40 -9.20 -20.46 9.77
C VAL A 40 -9.00 -20.99 8.35
N VAL A 41 -10.03 -20.82 7.51
CA VAL A 41 -9.96 -21.20 6.11
C VAL A 41 -8.91 -20.29 5.51
N LYS A 42 -7.75 -20.87 5.20
CA LYS A 42 -6.65 -20.22 4.49
C LYS A 42 -7.23 -19.41 3.33
N LYS A 43 -7.16 -18.08 3.42
CA LYS A 43 -7.75 -17.20 2.42
C LYS A 43 -6.83 -17.21 1.21
N LYS A 44 -7.28 -17.90 0.16
CA LYS A 44 -6.64 -17.80 -1.15
C LYS A 44 -6.76 -16.35 -1.67
N LEU A 45 -5.68 -15.82 -2.22
CA LEU A 45 -5.66 -14.49 -2.84
C LEU A 45 -6.80 -14.33 -3.86
N SER A 46 -7.48 -13.19 -3.80
CA SER A 46 -8.44 -12.79 -4.82
C SER A 46 -7.74 -12.51 -6.16
N PHE A 47 -8.51 -12.43 -7.25
CA PHE A 47 -7.98 -12.06 -8.57
C PHE A 47 -7.28 -10.70 -8.56
N LYS A 48 -7.86 -9.72 -7.83
CA LYS A 48 -7.29 -8.38 -7.71
C LYS A 48 -5.95 -8.39 -6.99
N GLU A 49 -5.85 -9.15 -5.89
CA GLU A 49 -4.62 -9.26 -5.10
C GLU A 49 -3.51 -10.00 -5.86
N ARG A 50 -3.85 -11.04 -6.64
CA ARG A 50 -2.88 -11.69 -7.53
C ARG A 50 -2.33 -10.73 -8.58
N HIS A 51 -3.21 -9.97 -9.24
CA HIS A 51 -2.78 -8.97 -10.21
C HIS A 51 -1.93 -7.86 -9.56
N GLU A 52 -2.28 -7.46 -8.35
CA GLU A 52 -1.48 -6.51 -7.57
C GLU A 52 -0.08 -7.08 -7.30
N LEU A 53 0.02 -8.32 -6.81
CA LEU A 53 1.29 -9.01 -6.55
C LEU A 53 2.18 -9.03 -7.80
N GLU A 54 1.61 -9.34 -8.97
CA GLU A 54 2.32 -9.35 -10.26
C GLU A 54 2.78 -7.94 -10.69
N SER A 55 2.04 -6.89 -10.30
CA SER A 55 2.36 -5.50 -10.67
C SER A 55 3.36 -4.81 -9.75
N LEU A 56 3.50 -5.28 -8.50
CA LEU A 56 4.35 -4.67 -7.48
C LEU A 56 5.84 -4.60 -7.85
N PRO A 57 6.46 -5.62 -8.46
CA PRO A 57 7.85 -5.53 -8.91
C PRO A 57 8.11 -4.35 -9.86
N ASN A 58 7.26 -4.16 -10.87
CA ASN A 58 7.36 -3.03 -11.80
C ASN A 58 7.16 -1.68 -11.09
N LYS A 59 6.23 -1.62 -10.13
CA LYS A 59 6.04 -0.41 -9.31
C LYS A 59 7.30 -0.09 -8.49
N LEU A 60 7.91 -1.08 -7.85
CA LEU A 60 9.15 -0.94 -7.09
C LEU A 60 10.29 -0.43 -7.98
N GLU A 61 10.50 -1.05 -9.15
CA GLU A 61 11.55 -0.61 -10.09
C GLU A 61 11.39 0.87 -10.52
N LYS A 62 10.15 1.31 -10.74
CA LYS A 62 9.88 2.72 -11.08
C LYS A 62 10.22 3.66 -9.93
N LEU A 63 9.81 3.31 -8.71
CA LEU A 63 10.08 4.11 -7.51
C LEU A 63 11.59 4.17 -7.23
N GLU A 64 12.31 3.05 -7.35
CA GLU A 64 13.77 3.00 -7.20
C GLU A 64 14.49 3.81 -8.29
N SER A 65 14.00 3.74 -9.53
CA SER A 65 14.57 4.51 -10.64
C SER A 65 14.40 6.01 -10.42
N GLU A 66 13.21 6.44 -9.98
CA GLU A 66 12.96 7.83 -9.61
C GLU A 66 13.87 8.27 -8.46
N GLN A 67 14.02 7.43 -7.43
CA GLN A 67 14.89 7.71 -6.29
C GLN A 67 16.35 7.90 -6.74
N LYS A 68 16.86 7.00 -7.57
CA LYS A 68 18.22 7.08 -8.15
C LYS A 68 18.40 8.36 -8.98
N GLU A 69 17.41 8.74 -9.77
CA GLU A 69 17.50 9.94 -10.59
C GLU A 69 17.53 11.20 -9.73
N ILE A 70 16.73 11.27 -8.67
CA ILE A 70 16.78 12.40 -7.74
C ILE A 70 18.13 12.46 -7.01
N TYR A 71 18.70 11.32 -6.61
CA TYR A 71 20.04 11.29 -6.03
C TYR A 71 21.11 11.80 -7.01
N ARG A 72 21.03 11.46 -8.30
CA ARG A 72 21.93 12.00 -9.33
C ARG A 72 21.80 13.51 -9.46
N LEU A 73 20.56 14.02 -9.50
CA LEU A 73 20.30 15.46 -9.55
C LEU A 73 20.85 16.18 -8.31
N LEU A 74 20.71 15.58 -7.13
CA LEU A 74 21.26 16.10 -5.88
C LEU A 74 22.77 15.88 -5.72
N ALA A 75 23.41 15.06 -6.55
CA ALA A 75 24.86 14.91 -6.60
C ALA A 75 25.50 15.92 -7.57
N ASP A 76 24.73 16.46 -8.52
CA ASP A 76 25.19 17.52 -9.40
C ASP A 76 25.33 18.84 -8.62
N GLY A 77 26.58 19.24 -8.36
CA GLY A 77 26.90 20.48 -7.64
C GLY A 77 26.38 21.75 -8.32
N THR A 78 26.11 21.72 -9.63
CA THR A 78 25.53 22.87 -10.35
C THR A 78 24.04 23.06 -10.04
N PHE A 79 23.35 22.00 -9.63
CA PHE A 79 21.94 22.06 -9.24
C PHE A 79 21.75 22.87 -7.96
N TYR A 80 22.71 22.80 -7.02
CA TYR A 80 22.68 23.59 -5.79
C TYR A 80 22.75 25.10 -6.01
N GLN A 81 23.41 25.52 -7.08
CA GLN A 81 23.61 26.93 -7.39
C GLN A 81 22.41 27.55 -8.13
N LYS A 82 21.58 26.71 -8.77
CA LYS A 82 20.52 27.18 -9.69
C LYS A 82 19.18 27.40 -9.01
N ASP A 83 18.76 26.51 -8.10
CA ASP A 83 17.40 26.59 -7.57
C ASP A 83 17.24 25.89 -6.19
N PRO A 84 17.38 26.63 -5.07
CA PRO A 84 17.22 26.06 -3.73
C PRO A 84 15.80 25.51 -3.47
N LYS A 85 14.77 26.02 -4.18
CA LYS A 85 13.40 25.53 -4.04
C LYS A 85 13.26 24.13 -4.65
N LYS A 86 13.86 23.88 -5.81
CA LYS A 86 13.87 22.55 -6.43
C LYS A 86 14.62 21.52 -5.59
N ILE A 87 15.68 21.92 -4.87
CA ILE A 87 16.39 21.04 -3.93
C ILE A 87 15.48 20.62 -2.78
N ALA A 88 14.75 21.57 -2.18
CA ALA A 88 13.81 21.27 -1.12
C ALA A 88 12.70 20.32 -1.60
N GLN A 89 12.19 20.54 -2.82
CA GLN A 89 11.21 19.64 -3.46
C GLN A 89 11.78 18.24 -3.72
N ALA A 90 13.01 18.15 -4.26
CA ALA A 90 13.70 16.89 -4.50
C ALA A 90 13.90 16.09 -3.20
N LYS A 91 14.33 16.75 -2.11
CA LYS A 91 14.47 16.12 -0.79
C LYS A 91 13.12 15.68 -0.22
N ALA A 92 12.06 16.48 -0.38
CA ALA A 92 10.71 16.09 0.02
C ALA A 92 10.23 14.87 -0.77
N ARG A 93 10.48 14.84 -2.08
CA ARG A 93 10.12 13.70 -2.94
C ARG A 93 10.89 12.44 -2.57
N LEU A 94 12.18 12.53 -2.27
CA LEU A 94 12.96 11.39 -1.75
C LEU A 94 12.34 10.80 -0.48
N LYS A 95 11.89 11.64 0.45
CA LYS A 95 11.22 11.18 1.66
C LYS A 95 9.90 10.47 1.36
N SER A 96 9.12 10.98 0.41
CA SER A 96 7.89 10.31 -0.04
C SER A 96 8.20 8.97 -0.70
N LEU A 97 9.22 8.92 -1.57
CA LEU A 97 9.64 7.69 -2.26
C LEU A 97 10.09 6.61 -1.28
N ASP A 98 10.81 6.97 -0.21
CA ASP A 98 11.22 6.02 0.83
C ASP A 98 10.01 5.34 1.50
N VAL A 99 8.99 6.14 1.86
CA VAL A 99 7.74 5.64 2.43
C VAL A 99 6.96 4.79 1.42
N GLU A 100 6.90 5.21 0.16
CA GLU A 100 6.22 4.47 -0.91
C GLU A 100 6.89 3.13 -1.22
N LEU A 101 8.23 3.09 -1.23
CA LEU A 101 9.01 1.86 -1.40
C LEU A 101 8.78 0.90 -0.24
N GLN A 102 8.89 1.36 1.00
CA GLN A 102 8.64 0.54 2.19
C GLN A 102 7.22 -0.04 2.18
N ALA A 103 6.22 0.79 1.85
CA ALA A 103 4.83 0.34 1.76
C ALA A 103 4.62 -0.69 0.64
N ALA A 104 5.27 -0.49 -0.52
CA ALA A 104 5.20 -1.43 -1.64
C ALA A 104 5.87 -2.77 -1.30
N PHE A 105 7.03 -2.76 -0.64
CA PHE A 105 7.69 -3.99 -0.16
C PHE A 105 6.83 -4.73 0.87
N ALA A 106 6.33 -4.03 1.90
CA ALA A 106 5.48 -4.65 2.92
C ALA A 106 4.21 -5.26 2.30
N ARG A 107 3.62 -4.60 1.29
CA ARG A 107 2.47 -5.13 0.56
C ARG A 107 2.84 -6.36 -0.27
N TRP A 108 3.99 -6.34 -0.93
CA TRP A 108 4.47 -7.47 -1.71
C TRP A 108 4.73 -8.69 -0.82
N GLU A 109 5.43 -8.50 0.31
CA GLU A 109 5.69 -9.56 1.29
C GLU A 109 4.39 -10.16 1.83
N TYR A 110 3.43 -9.32 2.24
CA TYR A 110 2.12 -9.77 2.70
C TYR A 110 1.40 -10.61 1.63
N LEU A 111 1.38 -10.16 0.37
CA LEU A 111 0.72 -10.88 -0.71
C LEU A 111 1.44 -12.20 -1.05
N GLU A 112 2.77 -12.22 -1.02
CA GLU A 112 3.58 -13.43 -1.17
C GLU A 112 3.29 -14.45 -0.06
N GLU A 113 3.17 -14.00 1.19
CA GLU A 113 2.80 -14.84 2.33
C GLU A 113 1.41 -15.44 2.16
N GLU A 114 0.42 -14.63 1.77
CA GLU A 114 -0.93 -15.10 1.52
C GLU A 114 -1.02 -16.05 0.30
N ASP A 115 -0.21 -15.86 -0.75
CA ASP A 115 -0.11 -16.82 -1.86
C ASP A 115 0.45 -18.17 -1.40
N LYS A 116 1.50 -18.15 -0.58
CA LYS A 116 2.13 -19.36 -0.01
C LYS A 116 1.19 -20.07 0.96
N ASN A 117 0.48 -19.33 1.80
CA ASN A 117 -0.45 -19.88 2.78
C ASN A 117 -1.73 -20.44 2.15
N GLY A 118 -2.15 -19.87 1.02
CA GLY A 118 -3.32 -20.28 0.24
C GLY A 118 -3.07 -21.40 -0.77
N LYS A 119 -1.82 -21.81 -0.98
CA LYS A 119 -1.44 -23.09 -1.61
C LYS A 119 -1.53 -24.24 -0.61
#